data_AF-G4YV99-F1
#
_entry.id   AF-G4YV99-F1
#
_cell.length_a   1.000
_cell.length_b   1.000
_cell.length_c   1.000
_cell.angle_alpha   90.00
_cell.angle_beta   90.00
_cell.angle_gamma   90.00
#
_symmetry.space_group_name_H-M   'P 1'
#
loop_
_entity.id
_entity.type
_entity.pdbx_description
1 polymer ?
#
loop_
_entity_poly.entity_id
_entity_poly.type
_entity_poly.pdbx_seq_one_letter_code
_entity_poly.pdbx_strand_id
1 'polypeptide(L)' 'KHEDTLKRLWRILATVCSTTQWMVRNRLIFEGEPTSVEQSCVEFRVTGVRQLKAIARRDTMSPQTVEQGKLMEDCI' A
#
# COMPACT_ATOMS: atom_id res chain seq x y z
N LYS A 1 -0.39 -10.70 17.60
CA LYS A 1 -1.15 -11.07 16.38
C LYS A 1 -1.72 -9.83 15.67
N HIS A 2 -2.80 -9.20 16.13
CA HIS A 2 -3.31 -7.97 15.46
C HIS A 2 -2.33 -6.81 15.46
N GLU A 3 -1.61 -6.58 16.57
CA GLU A 3 -0.57 -5.54 16.62
C GLU A 3 0.53 -5.77 15.57
N ASP A 4 0.94 -7.03 15.36
CA ASP A 4 1.95 -7.38 14.35
C ASP A 4 1.42 -7.16 12.93
N THR A 5 0.14 -7.48 12.69
CA THR A 5 -0.55 -7.17 11.43
C THR A 5 -0.60 -5.67 11.17
N LEU A 6 -0.96 -4.86 12.17
CA LEU A 6 -0.98 -3.40 12.05
C LEU A 6 0.43 -2.83 11.80
N LYS A 7 1.46 -3.32 12.49
CA LYS A 7 2.87 -2.96 12.21
C LYS A 7 3.28 -3.30 10.78
N ARG A 8 2.82 -4.45 10.25
CA ARG A 8 3.08 -4.86 8.87
C ARG A 8 2.35 -3.98 7.87
N LEU A 9 1.06 -3.70 8.09
CA LEU A 9 0.26 -2.77 7.28
C LEU A 9 0.91 -1.39 7.21
N TRP A 10 1.32 -0.87 8.36
CA TRP A 10 2.03 0.40 8.46
C TRP A 10 3.30 0.44 7.62
N ARG A 11 4.17 -0.59 7.73
CA ARG A 11 5.40 -0.67 6.92
C ARG A 11 5.10 -0.69 5.43
N ILE A 12 4.11 -1.46 5.00
CA ILE A 12 3.72 -1.53 3.58
C ILE A 12 3.21 -0.16 3.11
N LEU A 13 2.31 0.47 3.86
CA LEU A 13 1.77 1.77 3.52
C LEU A 13 2.84 2.87 3.52
N ALA A 14 3.79 2.85 4.45
CA ALA A 14 4.91 3.78 4.46
C ALA A 14 5.77 3.65 3.19
N THR A 15 6.10 2.42 2.79
CA THR A 15 6.83 2.17 1.53
C THR A 15 6.03 2.64 0.32
N VAL A 16 4.74 2.29 0.23
CA VAL A 16 3.88 2.73 -0.89
C VAL A 16 3.75 4.24 -0.94
N CYS A 17 3.65 4.92 0.21
CA CYS A 17 3.62 6.38 0.29
C CYS A 17 4.90 6.98 -0.29
N SER A 18 6.08 6.54 0.17
CA SER A 18 7.37 7.02 -0.35
C SER A 18 7.52 6.79 -1.86
N THR A 19 7.13 5.62 -2.36
CA THR A 19 7.19 5.32 -3.79
C THR A 19 6.20 6.16 -4.60
N THR A 20 4.97 6.34 -4.11
CA THR A 20 3.96 7.17 -4.81
C THR A 20 4.41 8.62 -4.88
N GLN A 21 4.92 9.18 -3.77
CA GLN A 21 5.45 10.54 -3.74
C GLN A 21 6.65 10.70 -4.67
N TRP A 22 7.53 9.69 -4.76
CA TRP A 22 8.64 9.71 -5.72
C TRP A 22 8.16 9.72 -7.17
N MET A 23 7.14 8.93 -7.52
CA MET A 23 6.54 8.93 -8.86
C MET A 23 5.89 10.27 -9.19
N VAL A 24 5.09 10.81 -8.28
CA VAL A 24 4.45 12.12 -8.41
C VAL A 24 5.49 13.23 -8.63
N ARG A 25 6.58 13.23 -7.85
CA ARG A 25 7.69 14.17 -8.01
C ARG A 25 8.32 14.08 -9.40
N ASN A 26 8.53 12.86 -9.91
CA ASN A 26 9.14 12.66 -11.21
C ASN A 26 8.24 13.15 -12.35
N ARG A 27 6.93 12.87 -12.31
CA ARG A 27 5.99 13.39 -13.33
C ARG A 27 5.98 14.92 -13.33
N LEU A 28 5.99 15.55 -12.16
CA LEU A 28 6.11 17.00 -12.06
C LEU A 28 7.41 17.55 -12.68
N ILE A 29 8.56 16.97 -12.32
CA ILE A 29 9.88 17.49 -12.74
C ILE A 29 10.16 17.22 -14.22
N PHE A 30 9.83 16.02 -14.71
CA PHE A 30 10.27 15.55 -16.02
C PHE A 30 9.18 15.61 -17.09
N GLU A 31 7.91 15.53 -16.71
CA GLU A 31 6.77 15.56 -17.63
C GLU A 31 6.00 16.88 -17.54
N GLY A 32 6.32 17.73 -16.54
CA GLY A 32 5.65 18.99 -16.29
C GLY A 32 4.21 18.82 -15.81
N GLU A 33 3.82 17.61 -15.35
CA GLU A 33 2.47 17.33 -14.89
C GLU A 33 2.24 17.90 -13.49
N PRO A 34 1.43 18.96 -13.32
CA PRO A 34 1.14 19.50 -12.01
C PRO A 34 0.28 18.50 -11.21
N THR A 35 0.55 18.43 -9.91
CA THR A 35 -0.19 17.59 -8.96
C THR A 35 -0.72 18.44 -7.81
N SER A 36 -1.79 18.01 -7.18
CA SER A 36 -2.26 18.56 -5.91
C SER A 36 -1.99 17.59 -4.75
N VAL A 37 -2.09 18.08 -3.52
CA VAL A 37 -1.98 17.22 -2.33
C VAL A 37 -3.10 16.18 -2.34
N GLU A 38 -4.33 16.57 -2.68
CA GLU A 38 -5.50 15.70 -2.75
C GLU A 38 -5.30 14.60 -3.79
N GLN A 39 -4.83 14.95 -4.99
CA GLN A 39 -4.52 13.99 -6.04
C GLN A 39 -3.45 12.99 -5.59
N SER A 40 -2.40 13.47 -4.94
CA SER A 40 -1.34 12.62 -4.37
C SER A 40 -1.85 11.68 -3.28
N CYS A 41 -2.76 12.14 -2.43
CA CYS A 41 -3.42 11.31 -1.41
C CYS A 41 -4.32 10.25 -2.03
N VAL A 42 -5.06 10.57 -3.11
CA VAL A 42 -5.89 9.61 -3.84
C VAL A 42 -5.02 8.53 -4.47
N GLU A 43 -3.94 8.91 -5.16
CA GLU A 43 -3.01 7.95 -5.78
C GLU A 43 -2.36 7.03 -4.74
N PHE A 44 -1.93 7.60 -3.61
CA PHE A 44 -1.40 6.81 -2.50
C PHE A 44 -2.45 5.82 -1.98
N ARG A 45 -3.68 6.27 -1.72
CA ARG A 45 -4.76 5.43 -1.19
C ARG A 45 -5.09 4.29 -2.16
N VAL A 46 -5.26 4.58 -3.44
CA VAL A 46 -5.60 3.59 -4.47
C VAL A 46 -4.48 2.56 -4.60
N THR A 47 -3.23 3.01 -4.69
CA THR A 47 -2.06 2.13 -4.79
C THR A 47 -1.89 1.31 -3.52
N GLY A 48 -2.02 1.93 -2.35
CA GLY A 48 -1.92 1.29 -1.04
C GLY A 48 -2.92 0.17 -0.88
N VAL A 49 -4.21 0.46 -1.06
CA VAL A 49 -5.28 -0.56 -0.95
C VAL A 49 -5.07 -1.70 -1.96
N ARG A 50 -4.65 -1.40 -3.20
CA ARG A 50 -4.36 -2.42 -4.20
C ARG A 50 -3.21 -3.35 -3.77
N GLN A 51 -2.11 -2.78 -3.28
CA GLN A 51 -0.96 -3.56 -2.81
C GLN A 51 -1.30 -4.41 -1.58
N LEU A 52 -2.03 -3.83 -0.62
CA LEU A 52 -2.49 -4.52 0.56
C LEU A 52 -3.36 -5.73 0.21
N LYS A 53 -4.35 -5.57 -0.68
CA LYS A 53 -5.20 -6.67 -1.16
C LYS A 53 -4.40 -7.74 -1.90
N ALA A 54 -3.43 -7.36 -2.73
CA ALA A 54 -2.59 -8.32 -3.45
C ALA A 54 -1.73 -9.16 -2.49
N ILE A 55 -1.16 -8.52 -1.47
CA ILE A 55 -0.36 -9.21 -0.43
C ILE A 55 -1.25 -10.14 0.39
N ALA A 56 -2.41 -9.67 0.86
CA ALA A 56 -3.32 -10.47 1.68
C ALA A 56 -3.75 -11.72 0.91
N ARG A 57 -4.18 -11.56 -0.36
CA ARG A 57 -4.49 -12.69 -1.25
C ARG A 57 -3.33 -13.65 -1.41
N ARG A 58 -2.13 -13.17 -1.72
CA ARG A 58 -0.94 -14.03 -1.86
C ARG A 58 -0.69 -14.83 -0.60
N ASP A 59 -0.81 -14.21 0.57
CA ASP A 59 -0.56 -14.86 1.84
C ASP A 59 -1.65 -15.90 2.18
N THR A 60 -2.90 -15.69 1.74
CA THR A 60 -3.97 -16.70 1.86
C THR A 60 -3.78 -17.94 0.98
N MET A 61 -2.99 -17.83 -0.10
CA MET A 61 -2.73 -18.95 -1.02
C MET A 61 -1.68 -19.95 -0.52
N SER A 62 -0.92 -19.60 0.53
CA SER A 62 0.09 -20.50 1.12
C SER A 62 -0.38 -21.04 2.48
N PRO A 63 -0.31 -22.37 2.71
CA PRO A 63 -0.66 -22.95 4.00
C PRO A 63 0.13 -22.38 5.18
N GLN A 64 1.36 -21.92 4.94
CA GLN A 64 2.25 -21.37 5.98
C GLN A 64 1.86 -19.96 6.42
N THR A 65 1.15 -19.20 5.57
CA THR A 65 0.83 -17.78 5.82
C THR A 65 -0.67 -17.50 5.82
N VAL A 66 -1.54 -18.52 5.69
CA VAL A 66 -2.99 -18.35 5.52
C VAL A 66 -3.65 -17.57 6.65
N GLU A 67 -3.27 -17.82 7.90
CA GLU A 67 -3.79 -17.08 9.06
C GLU A 67 -3.41 -15.60 9.00
N GLN A 68 -2.16 -15.29 8.61
CA GLN A 68 -1.70 -13.91 8.45
C GLN A 68 -2.42 -13.21 7.30
N GLY A 69 -2.66 -13.93 6.19
CA GLY A 69 -3.43 -13.43 5.05
C GLY A 69 -4.84 -13.03 5.45
N LYS A 70 -5.57 -13.91 6.16
CA LYS A 70 -6.93 -13.62 6.65
C LYS A 70 -6.97 -12.43 7.60
N LEU A 71 -6.07 -12.39 8.59
CA LEU A 71 -5.98 -11.26 9.52
C LEU A 71 -5.70 -9.94 8.80
N MET A 72 -4.96 -9.98 7.69
CA MET A 72 -4.68 -8.81 6.88
C MET A 72 -5.90 -8.40 6.05
N GLU A 73 -6.65 -9.35 5.48
CA GLU A 73 -7.93 -9.07 4.79
C GLU A 73 -8.96 -8.42 5.72
N ASP A 74 -9.08 -8.88 6.96
CA ASP A 74 -10.01 -8.33 7.96
C ASP A 74 -9.70 -6.86 8.31
N CYS A 75 -8.47 -6.39 8.06
CA CYS A 75 -8.02 -5.04 8.40
C CYS A 75 -8.07 -4.05 7.22
N ILE A 76 -8.42 -4.49 6.00
CA ILE A 76 -8.38 -3.69 4.76
C ILE A 76 -9.80 -3.35 4.28
#